data_AF-A0A935CAZ6-F1
#
_entry.id   AF-A0A935CAZ6-F1
#
_cell.length_a   1.000
_cell.length_b   1.000
_cell.length_c   1.000
_cell.angle_alpha   90.00
_cell.angle_beta   90.00
_cell.angle_gamma   90.00
#
_symmetry.space_group_name_H-M   'P 1'
#
loop_
_entity.id
_entity.type
_entity.pdbx_description
1 polymer ?
#
loop_
_entity_poly.entity_id
_entity_poly.type
_entity_poly.pdbx_seq_one_letter_code
_entity_poly.pdbx_strand_id
1 'polypeptide(L)' 'MMMGFGGGGESSRYNLTLQVGINNLFNRVNYGQYSGTLGSSFFGIPSSAGPARQLDFNVRFNF' A
#
# COMPACT_ATOMS: atom_id res chain seq x y z
N MET A 1 -10.73 -5.92 -18.05
CA MET A 1 -10.05 -6.61 -19.16
C MET A 1 -8.56 -6.59 -18.86
N MET A 2 -8.00 -7.75 -18.52
CA MET A 2 -6.59 -7.88 -18.12
C MET A 2 -5.81 -8.31 -19.36
N MET A 3 -4.84 -7.50 -19.79
CA MET A 3 -3.98 -7.83 -20.93
C MET A 3 -3.05 -8.96 -20.52
N GLY A 4 -3.30 -10.15 -21.08
CA GLY A 4 -2.42 -11.30 -20.97
C GLY A 4 -1.17 -11.08 -21.81
N PHE A 5 0.00 -11.14 -21.18
CA PHE A 5 1.25 -11.37 -21.88
C PHE A 5 1.35 -12.88 -22.16
N GLY A 6 1.24 -13.21 -23.44
CA GLY A 6 1.45 -14.56 -23.95
C GLY A 6 2.90 -14.99 -23.81
N GLY A 7 3.07 -16.27 -23.50
CA GLY A 7 4.35 -16.95 -23.46
C GLY A 7 4.12 -18.38 -22.99
N GLY A 8 3.70 -19.25 -23.91
CA GLY A 8 3.70 -20.69 -23.66
C GLY A 8 5.12 -21.13 -23.29
N GLY A 9 5.26 -21.73 -22.12
CA GLY A 9 6.47 -22.35 -21.64
C GLY A 9 6.07 -23.40 -20.62
N GLU A 10 6.73 -24.55 -20.66
CA GLU A 10 6.57 -25.65 -19.72
C GLU A 10 6.28 -25.17 -18.29
N SER A 11 5.43 -25.91 -17.57
CA SER A 11 5.18 -25.70 -16.14
C SER A 11 6.51 -25.58 -15.40
N SER A 12 6.96 -24.35 -15.17
CA SER A 12 8.29 -24.07 -14.65
C SER A 12 8.36 -24.63 -13.23
N ARG A 13 9.24 -25.61 -13.02
CA ARG A 13 9.47 -26.24 -11.70
C ARG A 13 9.91 -25.24 -10.64
N TYR A 14 10.45 -24.11 -11.06
CA TYR A 14 10.82 -23.01 -10.18
C TYR A 14 10.26 -21.70 -10.73
N ASN A 15 9.73 -20.85 -9.85
CA ASN A 15 9.22 -19.53 -10.20
C ASN A 15 9.84 -18.47 -9.28
N LEU A 16 10.37 -17.40 -9.87
CA LEU A 16 10.81 -16.21 -9.14
C LEU A 16 9.93 -15.02 -9.54
N THR A 17 9.27 -14.40 -8.57
CA THR A 17 8.47 -13.19 -8.72
C THR A 17 9.12 -12.04 -7.97
N LEU A 18 9.34 -10.91 -8.65
CA LEU A 18 9.78 -9.64 -8.06
C LEU A 18 8.61 -8.65 -8.11
N GLN A 19 8.33 -7.98 -6.99
CA GLN A 19 7.27 -6.98 -6.89
C GLN A 19 7.80 -5.73 -6.21
N VAL A 20 7.41 -4.57 -6.73
CA VAL A 20 7.65 -3.26 -6.12
C VAL A 20 6.30 -2.58 -5.96
N GLY A 21 6.00 -2.17 -4.74
CA GLY A 21 4.82 -1.40 -4.37
C GLY A 21 5.20 -0.01 -3.90
N ILE A 22 4.32 0.95 -4.13
CA ILE A 22 4.44 2.29 -3.55
C ILE A 22 3.11 2.63 -2.88
N ASN A 23 3.15 2.89 -1.58
CA ASN A 23 2.01 3.45 -0.84
C ASN A 23 2.23 4.96 -0.64
N ASN A 24 1.16 5.73 -0.75
CA ASN A 24 1.17 7.19 -0.63
C ASN A 24 2.17 7.85 -1.60
N LEU A 25 1.96 7.61 -2.91
CA LEU A 25 2.85 8.07 -3.99
C LEU A 25 3.14 9.58 -3.92
N PHE A 26 2.15 10.40 -3.58
CA PHE A 26 2.31 11.86 -3.51
C PHE A 26 2.73 12.37 -2.12
N ASN A 27 2.95 11.48 -1.15
CA ASN A 27 3.27 11.83 0.23
C ASN A 27 2.26 12.82 0.85
N ARG A 28 0.96 12.61 0.57
CA ARG A 28 -0.12 13.40 1.16
C ARG A 28 -0.41 12.90 2.56
N VAL A 29 -0.52 13.81 3.52
CA VAL A 29 -0.94 13.46 4.88
C VAL A 29 -2.43 13.09 4.87
N ASN A 30 -2.73 11.86 5.29
CA ASN A 30 -4.10 11.38 5.48
C ASN A 30 -4.38 11.39 6.98
N TYR A 31 -5.17 12.36 7.44
CA TYR A 31 -5.52 12.44 8.86
C TYR A 31 -6.51 11.34 9.26
N GLY A 32 -6.41 10.88 10.50
CA GLY A 32 -7.35 9.92 11.08
C GLY A 32 -8.66 10.56 11.50
N GLN A 33 -9.38 9.89 12.39
CA GLN A 33 -10.65 10.40 12.92
C GLN A 33 -10.43 11.66 13.77
N TYR A 34 -11.41 12.55 13.74
CA TYR A 34 -11.49 13.66 14.68
C TYR A 34 -11.86 13.14 16.06
N SER A 35 -11.27 13.72 17.10
CA SER A 35 -11.53 13.34 18.50
C SER A 35 -12.16 14.50 19.26
N GLY A 36 -12.82 14.19 20.38
CA GLY A 36 -13.45 15.17 21.26
C GLY A 36 -14.96 15.32 21.06
N THR A 37 -15.64 15.76 22.12
CA THR A 37 -17.05 16.17 22.10
C THR A 37 -17.16 17.66 21.76
N LEU A 38 -18.33 18.15 21.36
CA LEU A 38 -18.57 19.55 20.96
C LEU A 38 -18.06 20.62 21.95
N GLY A 39 -17.95 20.30 23.25
CA GLY A 39 -17.43 21.22 24.27
C GLY A 39 -15.92 21.17 24.49
N SER A 40 -15.19 20.31 23.77
CA SER A 40 -13.75 20.12 23.90
C SER A 40 -12.97 21.07 22.98
N SER A 41 -11.81 21.54 23.44
CA SER A 41 -10.85 22.28 22.61
C SER A 41 -10.25 21.45 21.47
N PHE A 42 -10.41 20.12 21.51
CA PHE A 42 -9.94 19.21 20.48
C PHE A 42 -11.01 18.88 19.43
N PHE A 43 -12.24 19.37 19.60
CA PHE A 43 -13.33 19.09 18.66
C PHE A 43 -12.97 19.55 17.23
N GLY A 44 -13.10 18.63 16.27
CA GLY A 44 -12.76 18.90 14.86
C GLY A 44 -11.25 18.95 14.57
N ILE A 45 -10.39 18.61 15.54
CA ILE A 45 -8.94 18.50 15.34
C ILE A 45 -8.57 17.01 15.22
N PRO A 46 -7.86 16.60 14.15
CA PRO A 46 -7.44 15.21 14.00
C PRO A 46 -6.29 14.90 14.96
N SER A 47 -6.40 13.80 15.72
CA SER A 47 -5.41 13.39 16.72
C SER A 47 -4.39 12.38 16.19
N SER A 48 -4.52 11.95 14.93
CA SER A 48 -3.61 11.00 14.30
C SER A 48 -3.42 11.28 12.82
N ALA A 49 -2.30 10.78 12.30
CA ALA A 49 -1.98 10.78 10.88
C ALA A 49 -1.69 9.34 10.44
N GLY A 50 -2.10 9.01 9.23
CA GLY A 50 -1.75 7.77 8.57
C GLY A 50 -0.26 7.71 8.16
N PRO A 51 0.19 6.55 7.65
CA PRO A 51 1.57 6.37 7.23
C PRO A 51 1.99 7.32 6.10
N ALA A 52 3.26 7.72 6.15
CA ALA A 52 3.90 8.50 5.09
C ALA A 52 4.15 7.65 3.82
N ARG A 53 4.81 8.22 2.80
CA ARG A 53 5.23 7.45 1.61
C ARG A 53 6.04 6.22 2.00
N GLN A 54 5.64 5.05 1.50
CA GLN A 54 6.31 3.78 1.71
C GLN A 54 6.62 3.12 0.37
N LEU A 55 7.79 2.49 0.29
CA LEU A 55 8.23 1.70 -0.84
C LEU A 55 8.37 0.26 -0.35
N ASP A 56 7.65 -0.65 -0.99
CA ASP A 56 7.61 -2.05 -0.63
C ASP A 56 8.34 -2.86 -1.71
N PHE A 57 9.28 -3.70 -1.27
CA PHE A 57 10.02 -4.60 -2.15
C PHE A 57 9.72 -6.03 -1.72
N ASN A 58 9.22 -6.84 -2.63
CA ASN A 58 8.88 -8.23 -2.34
C ASN A 58 9.52 -9.17 -3.37
N VAL A 59 10.10 -10.24 -2.86
CA VAL A 59 10.68 -11.33 -3.64
C VAL A 59 9.99 -12.61 -3.20
N ARG A 60 9.39 -13.33 -4.15
CA ARG A 60 8.76 -14.61 -3.89
C ARG A 60 9.36 -15.68 -4.80
N PHE A 61 9.87 -16.74 -4.19
CA PHE A 61 10.40 -17.91 -4.89
C PHE A 61 9.52 -19.14 -4.59
N ASN A 62 9.07 -19.83 -5.63
CA ASN A 62 8.28 -21.05 -5.54
C ASN A 62 9.03 -22.20 -6.24
N PHE A 63 8.91 -23.41 -5.71
CA PHE A 63 9.51 -24.65 -6.20
C PHE A 63 8.47 -25.77 -6.28
#